data_AF-A0A3N5HT37-F1
#
_entry.id   AF-A0A3N5HT37-F1
#
_cell.length_a   1.000
_cell.length_b   1.000
_cell.length_c   1.000
_cell.angle_alpha   90.00
_cell.angle_beta   90.00
_cell.angle_gamma   90.00
#
_symmetry.space_group_name_H-M   'P 1'
#
loop_
_entity.id
_entity.type
_entity.pdbx_description
1 polymer ?
#
loop_
_entity_poly.entity_id
_entity_poly.type
_entity_poly.pdbx_seq_one_letter_code
_entity_poly.pdbx_strand_id
1 'polypeptide(L)'
;MSHPLGSGPDVRCPPPLLFALGLVAGWLLDHAFALPIAGPANRPATEPVGWLLVALGTAVSGWGLVTFRNAGTPIRPDRPAVVLVTHGPFRLSRNPIYLGLSLVYLGVTVLVDSGWPLLFLPVVIAILYLTVIRLEERYLAATFGTAYEEYRRRVRRWL
;
A
#
# COMPACT_ATOMS: atom_id res chain seq x y z
N MET A 1 31.54 -13.93 3.41
CA MET A 1 30.38 -14.17 2.53
C MET A 1 29.79 -12.82 2.16
N SER A 2 30.12 -12.30 0.97
CA SER A 2 29.68 -10.98 0.50
C SER A 2 28.25 -11.04 -0.01
N HIS A 3 27.37 -10.22 0.58
CA HIS A 3 26.00 -10.03 0.11
C HIS A 3 26.02 -9.61 -1.37
N PRO A 4 25.31 -10.29 -2.30
CA PRO A 4 25.44 -10.02 -3.75
C PRO A 4 24.92 -8.64 -4.19
N LEU A 5 24.21 -7.91 -3.33
CA LEU A 5 23.60 -6.62 -3.63
C LEU A 5 23.80 -5.70 -2.41
N GLY A 6 24.71 -4.72 -2.53
CA GLY A 6 25.04 -3.76 -1.47
C GLY A 6 23.97 -2.68 -1.20
N SER A 7 22.83 -2.73 -1.90
CA SER A 7 21.74 -1.74 -1.81
C SER A 7 20.39 -2.45 -1.94
N GLY A 8 19.35 -1.99 -1.22
CA GLY A 8 17.98 -2.46 -1.43
C GLY A 8 17.43 -2.04 -2.81
N PRO A 9 16.19 -2.43 -3.17
CA PRO A 9 15.56 -1.99 -4.41
C PRO A 9 15.57 -0.46 -4.55
N ASP A 10 15.86 0.04 -5.77
CA ASP A 10 15.88 1.46 -6.12
C ASP A 10 14.45 2.06 -6.14
N VAL A 11 13.83 2.13 -4.97
CA VAL A 11 12.50 2.72 -4.77
C VAL A 11 12.68 4.21 -4.50
N ARG A 12 12.57 5.01 -5.55
CA ARG A 12 12.79 6.47 -5.49
C ARG A 12 11.60 7.24 -4.91
N CYS A 13 10.39 6.69 -4.99
CA CYS A 13 9.18 7.32 -4.51
C CYS A 13 8.60 6.52 -3.32
N PRO A 14 8.52 7.12 -2.11
CA PRO A 14 7.92 6.45 -0.98
C PRO A 14 6.42 6.20 -1.24
N PRO A 15 5.92 4.97 -1.06
CA PRO A 15 4.52 4.63 -1.37
C PRO A 15 3.48 5.58 -0.74
N PRO A 16 3.58 6.01 0.53
CA PRO A 16 2.62 6.95 1.10
C PRO A 16 2.51 8.28 0.34
N LEU A 17 3.61 8.75 -0.26
CA LEU A 17 3.61 9.98 -1.06
C LEU A 17 2.79 9.80 -2.33
N LEU A 18 2.87 8.64 -2.99
CA LEU A 18 2.08 8.36 -4.19
C LEU A 18 0.57 8.40 -3.90
N PHE A 19 0.14 7.80 -2.79
CA PHE A 19 -1.26 7.87 -2.33
C PHE A 19 -1.66 9.32 -1.98
N ALA A 20 -0.80 10.05 -1.26
CA ALA A 20 -1.06 11.45 -0.92
C ALA A 20 -1.20 12.34 -2.17
N LEU A 21 -0.34 12.15 -3.17
CA LEU A 21 -0.41 12.88 -4.43
C LEU A 21 -1.72 12.59 -5.18
N GLY A 22 -2.17 11.34 -5.23
CA GLY A 22 -3.47 10.98 -5.81
C GLY A 22 -4.65 11.65 -5.10
N LEU A 23 -4.64 11.66 -3.76
CA LEU A 23 -5.67 12.33 -2.95
C LEU A 23 -5.68 13.84 -3.21
N VAL A 24 -4.51 14.49 -3.14
CA VAL A 24 -4.40 15.94 -3.32
C VAL A 24 -4.79 16.33 -4.74
N ALA A 25 -4.33 15.60 -5.75
CA ALA A 25 -4.71 15.87 -7.14
C ALA A 25 -6.23 15.74 -7.34
N GLY A 26 -6.85 14.70 -6.79
CA GLY A 26 -8.29 14.50 -6.89
C GLY A 26 -9.07 15.60 -6.15
N TRP A 27 -8.65 15.96 -4.95
CA TRP A 27 -9.26 17.02 -4.15
C TRP A 27 -9.13 18.40 -4.82
N LEU A 28 -7.98 18.71 -5.43
CA LEU A 28 -7.80 19.95 -6.20
C LEU A 28 -8.69 19.97 -7.45
N LEU A 29 -8.85 18.83 -8.12
CA LEU A 29 -9.72 18.74 -9.30
C LEU A 29 -11.19 18.89 -8.92
N ASP A 30 -11.58 18.43 -7.73
CA ASP A 30 -12.93 18.62 -7.18
C ASP A 30 -13.28 20.10 -6.95
N HIS A 31 -12.29 20.93 -6.59
CA HIS A 31 -12.48 22.38 -6.45
C HIS A 31 -12.81 23.06 -7.78
N ALA A 32 -12.34 22.49 -8.90
CA ALA A 32 -12.63 23.00 -10.24
C ALA A 32 -13.89 22.34 -10.85
N PHE A 33 -14.09 21.05 -10.58
CA PHE A 33 -15.17 20.24 -11.12
C PHE A 33 -15.76 19.37 -10.01
N ALA A 34 -16.79 19.86 -9.33
CA ALA A 34 -17.38 19.13 -8.21
C ALA A 34 -17.93 17.76 -8.65
N LEU A 35 -17.42 16.69 -8.04
CA LEU A 35 -17.89 15.33 -8.26
C LEU A 35 -18.14 14.65 -6.91
N PRO A 36 -19.20 15.04 -6.17
CA PRO A 36 -19.46 14.47 -4.85
C PRO A 36 -19.83 12.99 -4.95
N ILE A 37 -19.38 12.19 -3.99
CA ILE A 37 -19.73 10.76 -3.92
C ILE A 37 -21.18 10.61 -3.43
N ALA A 38 -21.50 11.32 -2.35
CA ALA A 38 -22.78 11.21 -1.66
C ALA A 38 -23.50 12.56 -1.60
N GLY A 39 -22.74 13.65 -1.54
CA GLY A 39 -23.24 15.01 -1.40
C GLY A 39 -23.76 15.32 0.01
N PRO A 40 -24.10 16.59 0.30
CA PRO A 40 -24.33 17.05 1.68
C PRO A 40 -25.42 16.28 2.44
N ALA A 41 -26.48 15.88 1.75
CA ALA A 41 -27.62 15.18 2.34
C ALA A 41 -27.28 13.76 2.84
N ASN A 42 -26.33 13.08 2.20
CA ASN A 42 -25.99 11.68 2.51
C ASN A 42 -24.69 11.55 3.34
N ARG A 43 -23.96 12.66 3.57
CA ARG A 43 -22.70 12.66 4.35
C ARG A 43 -22.80 11.97 5.72
N PRO A 44 -23.85 12.19 6.53
CA PRO A 44 -23.94 11.54 7.84
C PRO A 44 -23.97 10.00 7.75
N ALA A 45 -24.46 9.45 6.63
CA ALA A 45 -24.49 8.02 6.40
C ALA A 45 -23.16 7.46 5.84
N THR A 46 -22.43 8.25 5.05
CA THR A 46 -21.17 7.80 4.43
C THR A 46 -19.94 8.08 5.30
N GLU A 47 -19.99 9.06 6.20
CA GLU A 47 -18.88 9.40 7.09
C GLU A 47 -18.43 8.22 7.99
N PRO A 48 -19.33 7.46 8.65
CA PRO A 48 -18.92 6.28 9.42
C PRO A 48 -18.21 5.22 8.58
N VAL A 49 -18.60 5.08 7.31
CA VAL A 49 -17.96 4.16 6.36
C VAL A 49 -16.53 4.62 6.06
N GLY A 50 -16.34 5.93 5.83
CA GLY A 50 -15.03 6.52 5.63
C GLY A 50 -14.09 6.28 6.80
N TRP A 51 -14.55 6.54 8.02
CA TRP A 51 -13.77 6.28 9.25
C TRP A 51 -13.48 4.80 9.47
N LEU A 52 -14.44 3.91 9.20
CA LEU A 52 -14.24 2.47 9.29
C LEU A 52 -13.14 1.99 8.32
N LEU A 53 -13.14 2.48 7.09
CA LEU A 53 -12.11 2.17 6.09
C LEU A 53 -10.73 2.67 6.52
N VAL A 54 -10.63 3.90 7.05
CA VAL A 54 -9.38 4.45 7.60
C VAL A 54 -8.88 3.61 8.77
N ALA A 55 -9.76 3.24 9.70
CA ALA A 55 -9.41 2.44 10.86
C ALA A 55 -8.91 1.05 10.45
N LEU A 56 -9.62 0.37 9.55
CA LEU A 56 -9.23 -0.94 9.04
C LEU A 56 -7.91 -0.88 8.27
N GLY A 57 -7.77 0.10 7.37
CA GLY A 57 -6.54 0.27 6.59
C GLY A 57 -5.31 0.58 7.45
N THR A 58 -5.50 1.40 8.49
CA THR A 58 -4.45 1.71 9.48
C THR A 58 -4.11 0.48 10.31
N ALA A 59 -5.10 -0.30 10.74
CA ALA A 59 -4.88 -1.53 11.49
C ALA A 59 -4.10 -2.57 10.67
N VAL A 60 -4.47 -2.79 9.41
CA VAL A 60 -3.76 -3.72 8.51
C VAL A 60 -2.33 -3.25 8.22
N SER A 61 -2.14 -1.96 7.92
CA SER A 61 -0.81 -1.38 7.69
C SER A 61 0.07 -1.47 8.94
N GLY A 62 -0.49 -1.14 10.09
CA GLY A 62 0.16 -1.22 11.39
C GLY A 62 0.55 -2.64 11.76
N TRP A 63 -0.32 -3.63 11.51
CA TRP A 63 0.00 -5.04 11.72
C TRP A 63 1.17 -5.49 10.86
N GLY A 64 1.20 -5.08 9.58
CA GLY A 64 2.32 -5.34 8.69
C GLY A 64 3.63 -4.72 9.19
N LEU A 65 3.55 -3.46 9.62
CA LEU A 65 4.69 -2.71 10.18
C LEU A 65 5.25 -3.37 11.44
N VAL A 66 4.38 -3.76 12.37
CA VAL A 66 4.77 -4.46 13.61
C VAL A 66 5.37 -5.83 13.30
N THR A 67 4.83 -6.56 12.33
CA THR A 67 5.38 -7.86 11.90
C THR A 67 6.80 -7.70 11.35
N PHE A 68 7.06 -6.66 10.54
CA PHE A 68 8.41 -6.35 10.06
C PHE A 68 9.36 -5.95 11.19
N ARG A 69 8.91 -5.08 12.12
CA ARG A 69 9.70 -4.67 13.29
C ARG A 69 10.09 -5.87 14.15
N ASN A 70 9.13 -6.76 14.44
CA ASN A 70 9.36 -7.95 15.26
C ASN A 70 10.29 -8.96 14.57
N ALA A 71 10.28 -9.01 13.24
CA ALA A 71 11.20 -9.85 12.46
C ALA A 71 12.63 -9.27 12.37
N GLY A 72 12.89 -8.08 12.91
CA GLY A 72 14.22 -7.45 12.91
C GLY A 72 14.72 -7.03 11.53
N THR A 73 13.86 -6.99 10.51
CA THR A 73 14.23 -6.55 9.17
C THR A 73 13.80 -5.10 8.93
N PRO A 74 14.59 -4.30 8.19
CA PRO A 74 14.23 -2.91 7.95
C PRO A 74 12.90 -2.79 7.19
N ILE A 75 12.03 -1.88 7.63
CA ILE A 75 10.77 -1.50 6.96
C ILE A 75 11.03 -0.79 5.64
N ARG A 76 12.21 -0.18 5.53
CA ARG A 76 12.65 0.65 4.41
C ARG A 76 12.91 -0.23 3.19
N PRO A 77 12.17 -0.04 2.07
CA PRO A 77 12.40 -0.79 0.84
C PRO A 77 13.83 -0.65 0.33
N ASP A 78 14.49 0.49 0.57
CA ASP A 78 15.86 0.79 0.14
C ASP A 78 16.96 0.04 0.92
N ARG A 79 16.61 -0.77 1.93
CA ARG A 79 17.57 -1.54 2.74
C ARG A 79 17.47 -3.05 2.47
N PRO A 80 18.59 -3.78 2.58
CA PRO A 80 18.57 -5.21 2.32
C PRO A 80 17.67 -5.94 3.30
N ALA A 81 16.80 -6.80 2.77
CA ALA A 81 15.94 -7.65 3.58
C ALA A 81 16.80 -8.76 4.21
N VAL A 82 16.76 -8.88 5.54
CA VAL A 82 17.54 -9.88 6.27
C VAL A 82 16.75 -11.18 6.41
N VAL A 83 15.42 -11.08 6.46
CA VAL A 83 14.50 -12.22 6.64
C VAL A 83 13.32 -12.09 5.68
N LEU A 84 12.91 -13.19 5.06
CA LEU A 84 11.68 -13.27 4.30
C LEU A 84 10.48 -13.41 5.26
N VAL A 85 9.73 -12.33 5.45
CA VAL A 85 8.57 -12.31 6.35
C VAL A 85 7.34 -12.90 5.66
N THR A 86 6.88 -14.07 6.13
CA THR A 86 5.74 -14.80 5.54
C THR A 86 4.57 -15.02 6.51
N HIS A 87 4.62 -14.46 7.72
CA HIS A 87 3.63 -14.64 8.79
C HIS A 87 2.89 -13.33 9.10
N GLY A 88 1.95 -13.37 10.04
CA GLY A 88 1.09 -12.23 10.33
C GLY A 88 0.20 -11.90 9.11
N PRO A 89 0.09 -10.63 8.68
CA PRO A 89 -0.72 -10.28 7.52
C PRO A 89 -0.08 -10.72 6.20
N PHE A 90 1.23 -11.02 6.18
CA PHE A 90 1.95 -11.50 5.00
C PHE A 90 1.56 -12.92 4.59
N ARG A 91 0.82 -13.66 5.43
CA ARG A 91 0.25 -14.95 5.04
C ARG A 91 -1.01 -14.80 4.16
N LEU A 92 -1.65 -13.63 4.20
CA LEU A 92 -2.89 -13.34 3.47
C LEU A 92 -2.60 -12.71 2.11
N SER A 93 -1.66 -11.77 2.07
CA SER A 93 -1.21 -11.08 0.87
C SER A 93 0.29 -10.85 0.98
N ARG A 94 0.99 -10.81 -0.15
CA ARG A 94 2.41 -10.39 -0.18
C ARG A 94 2.60 -8.90 0.03
N ASN A 95 1.55 -8.08 -0.11
CA ASN A 95 1.59 -6.62 -0.02
C ASN A 95 0.53 -6.04 0.94
N PRO A 96 0.43 -6.53 2.19
CA PRO A 96 -0.65 -6.15 3.09
C PRO A 96 -0.58 -4.68 3.52
N ILE A 97 0.61 -4.09 3.62
CA ILE A 97 0.78 -2.67 3.95
C ILE A 97 0.21 -1.79 2.82
N TYR A 98 0.45 -2.15 1.56
CA TYR A 98 -0.09 -1.42 0.41
C TYR A 98 -1.60 -1.58 0.28
N LEU A 99 -2.14 -2.75 0.65
CA LEU A 99 -3.58 -2.94 0.78
C LEU A 99 -4.16 -2.01 1.86
N GLY A 100 -3.52 -1.94 3.03
CA GLY A 100 -3.92 -1.05 4.10
C GLY A 100 -3.88 0.42 3.71
N LEU A 101 -2.83 0.87 3.01
CA LEU A 101 -2.76 2.23 2.45
C LEU A 101 -3.88 2.49 1.43
N SER A 102 -4.24 1.50 0.60
CA SER A 102 -5.35 1.62 -0.35
C SER A 102 -6.70 1.76 0.36
N LEU A 103 -6.90 1.06 1.49
CA LEU A 103 -8.08 1.20 2.33
C LEU A 103 -8.14 2.58 3.01
N VAL A 104 -7.01 3.08 3.53
CA VAL A 104 -6.94 4.44 4.08
C VAL A 104 -7.26 5.48 2.99
N TYR A 105 -6.70 5.33 1.79
CA TYR A 105 -6.98 6.20 0.65
C TYR A 105 -8.48 6.23 0.32
N LEU A 106 -9.12 5.06 0.24
CA LEU A 106 -10.57 4.95 0.00
C LEU A 106 -11.38 5.60 1.14
N GLY A 107 -10.99 5.36 2.39
CA GLY A 107 -11.65 5.98 3.54
C GLY A 107 -11.57 7.50 3.49
N VAL A 108 -10.38 8.06 3.22
CA VAL A 108 -10.20 9.51 3.05
C VAL A 108 -11.01 10.02 1.87
N THR A 109 -11.03 9.31 0.74
CA THR A 109 -11.83 9.64 -0.45
C THR A 109 -13.31 9.82 -0.10
N VAL A 110 -13.87 8.92 0.73
CA VAL A 110 -15.24 9.03 1.25
C VAL A 110 -15.40 10.21 2.22
N LEU A 111 -14.44 10.42 3.12
CA LEU A 111 -14.50 11.50 4.12
C LEU A 111 -14.43 12.90 3.50
N VAL A 112 -13.63 13.07 2.43
CA VAL A 112 -13.59 14.33 1.68
C VAL A 112 -14.78 14.48 0.71
N ASP A 113 -15.56 13.41 0.49
CA ASP A 113 -16.72 13.35 -0.39
C ASP A 113 -16.40 13.79 -1.82
N SER A 114 -15.28 13.30 -2.36
CA SER A 114 -14.86 13.58 -3.73
C SER A 114 -14.66 12.29 -4.52
N GLY A 115 -15.27 12.21 -5.70
CA GLY A 115 -15.15 11.09 -6.62
C GLY A 115 -13.85 11.08 -7.42
N TRP A 116 -13.14 12.22 -7.53
CA TRP A 116 -11.90 12.28 -8.29
C TRP A 116 -10.77 11.41 -7.73
N PRO A 117 -10.48 11.42 -6.41
CA PRO A 117 -9.51 10.49 -5.86
C PRO A 117 -9.87 9.03 -6.13
N LEU A 118 -11.16 8.67 -6.13
CA LEU A 118 -11.60 7.31 -6.45
C LEU A 118 -11.18 6.91 -7.89
N LEU A 119 -11.32 7.83 -8.84
CA LEU A 119 -10.89 7.62 -10.23
C LEU A 119 -9.38 7.56 -10.39
N PHE A 120 -8.61 8.22 -9.52
CA PHE A 120 -7.15 8.14 -9.52
C PHE A 120 -6.60 6.89 -8.84
N LEU A 121 -7.38 6.19 -8.02
CA LEU A 121 -6.90 5.00 -7.30
C LEU A 121 -6.32 3.91 -8.23
N PRO A 122 -6.95 3.53 -9.37
CA PRO A 122 -6.34 2.59 -10.31
C PRO A 122 -4.98 3.05 -10.86
N VAL A 123 -4.81 4.35 -11.11
CA VAL A 123 -3.56 4.94 -11.59
C VAL A 123 -2.49 4.87 -10.50
N VAL A 124 -2.85 5.23 -9.27
CA VAL A 124 -1.99 5.12 -8.08
C VAL A 124 -1.53 3.67 -7.89
N ILE A 125 -2.45 2.69 -7.96
CA ILE A 125 -2.12 1.26 -7.83
C ILE A 125 -1.23 0.79 -8.99
N ALA A 126 -1.47 1.24 -10.22
CA ALA A 126 -0.65 0.90 -11.37
C ALA A 126 0.79 1.43 -11.23
N ILE A 127 0.95 2.69 -10.82
CA ILE A 127 2.27 3.29 -10.57
C ILE A 127 2.97 2.55 -9.42
N LEU A 128 2.27 2.31 -8.31
CA LEU A 128 2.80 1.56 -7.17
C LEU A 128 3.30 0.17 -7.59
N TYR A 129 2.51 -0.52 -8.42
CA TYR A 129 2.87 -1.82 -8.93
C TYR A 129 4.16 -1.77 -9.76
N LEU A 130 4.21 -0.87 -10.74
CA LEU A 130 5.31 -0.78 -11.70
C LEU A 130 6.62 -0.30 -11.06
N THR A 131 6.52 0.63 -10.11
CA THR A 131 7.69 1.34 -9.55
C THR A 131 8.15 0.80 -8.20
N VAL A 132 7.29 0.10 -7.45
CA VAL A 132 7.63 -0.38 -6.09
C VAL A 132 7.51 -1.89 -6.03
N ILE A 133 6.29 -2.43 -6.17
CA ILE A 133 6.03 -3.86 -5.91
C ILE A 133 6.85 -4.74 -6.85
N ARG A 134 6.94 -4.42 -8.14
CA ARG A 134 7.75 -5.22 -9.08
C ARG A 134 9.23 -5.21 -8.73
N LEU A 135 9.77 -4.09 -8.23
CA LEU A 135 11.17 -4.00 -7.83
C LEU A 135 11.42 -4.80 -6.55
N GLU A 136 10.55 -4.67 -5.55
CA GLU A 136 10.61 -5.45 -4.31
C GLU A 136 10.51 -6.95 -4.58
N GLU A 137 9.55 -7.40 -5.39
CA GLU A 137 9.40 -8.83 -5.71
C GLU A 137 10.61 -9.39 -6.47
N ARG A 138 11.20 -8.61 -7.40
CA ARG A 138 12.44 -9.01 -8.10
C ARG A 138 13.61 -9.11 -7.15
N TYR A 139 13.74 -8.14 -6.24
CA TYR A 139 14.76 -8.14 -5.21
C TYR A 139 14.62 -9.35 -4.27
N LEU A 140 13.41 -9.63 -3.79
CA LEU A 140 13.13 -10.79 -2.93
C LEU A 140 13.40 -12.11 -3.65
N ALA A 141 13.04 -12.23 -4.93
CA ALA A 141 13.33 -13.41 -5.73
C ALA A 141 14.85 -13.61 -5.90
N ALA A 142 15.61 -12.55 -6.16
CA ALA A 142 17.07 -12.62 -6.27
C ALA A 142 17.76 -12.92 -4.93
N THR A 143 17.19 -12.47 -3.81
CA THR A 143 17.79 -12.60 -2.48
C THR A 143 17.47 -13.95 -1.83
N PHE A 144 16.22 -14.41 -1.91
CA PHE A 144 15.74 -15.60 -1.20
C PHE A 144 15.47 -16.81 -2.12
N GLY A 145 15.55 -16.64 -3.45
CA GLY A 145 15.46 -17.74 -4.41
C GLY A 145 14.23 -18.62 -4.21
N THR A 146 14.47 -19.91 -4.02
CA THR A 146 13.43 -20.95 -3.87
C THR A 146 12.46 -20.68 -2.73
N ALA A 147 12.92 -20.16 -1.59
CA ALA A 147 12.05 -19.84 -0.46
C ALA A 147 11.00 -18.77 -0.83
N TYR A 148 11.39 -17.77 -1.63
CA TYR A 148 10.46 -16.77 -2.14
C TYR A 148 9.50 -17.34 -3.17
N GLU A 149 9.96 -18.26 -4.04
CA GLU A 149 9.08 -18.93 -4.99
C GLU A 149 7.99 -19.76 -4.30
N GLU A 150 8.34 -20.55 -3.30
CA GLU A 150 7.39 -21.33 -2.51
C GLU A 150 6.39 -20.44 -1.78
N TYR A 151 6.86 -19.31 -1.23
CA TYR A 151 5.99 -18.31 -0.65
C TYR A 151 5.03 -17.71 -1.68
N ARG A 152 5.54 -17.33 -2.86
CA ARG A 152 4.76 -16.76 -3.97
C ARG A 152 3.70 -17.70 -4.52
N ARG A 153 3.94 -19.02 -4.51
CA ARG A 153 2.95 -20.04 -4.93
C ARG A 153 1.80 -20.14 -3.94
N ARG A 154 2.06 -19.92 -2.65
CA ARG A 154 1.06 -20.04 -1.57
C ARG A 154 0.28 -18.75 -1.34
N VAL A 155 0.92 -17.59 -1.52
CA VAL A 155 0.34 -16.29 -1.18
C VAL A 155 0.27 -15.39 -2.41
N ARG A 156 -0.92 -14.89 -2.70
CA ARG A 156 -1.17 -13.99 -3.83
C ARG A 156 -0.56 -12.60 -3.59
N ARG A 157 -0.35 -11.85 -4.68
CA ARG A 157 0.23 -10.50 -4.62
C ARG A 157 -0.70 -9.55 -3.86
N TRP A 158 -1.97 -9.60 -4.23
CA TRP A 158 -3.13 -8.98 -3.59
C TRP A 158 -4.04 -10.12 -3.11
N LEU A 159 -4.95 -9.88 -2.16
CA LEU A 159 -5.89 -10.89 -1.63
C LEU A 159 -6.61 -11.67 -2.76
#